data_AF-A0A495TLA2-F1
#
_entry.id   AF-A0A495TLA2-F1
#
_cell.length_a   1.000
_cell.length_b   1.000
_cell.length_c   1.000
_cell.angle_alpha   90.00
_cell.angle_beta   90.00
_cell.angle_gamma   90.00
#
_symmetry.space_group_name_H-M   'P 1'
#
loop_
_entity.id
_entity.type
_entity.pdbx_description
1 polymer ?
#
loop_
_entity_poly.entity_id
_entity_poly.type
_entity_poly.pdbx_seq_one_letter_code
_entity_poly.pdbx_strand_id
1 'polypeptide(L)' 'MDNDLREEKIRVRAYELWEKDGSPEGRADEYWEQARFQIDEEESEADDNGDGPKGRLPG' A
#
# COMPACT_ATOMS: atom_id res chain seq x y z
N MET A 1 9.53 -13.47 5.91
CA MET A 1 8.10 -13.16 6.17
C MET A 1 7.82 -11.76 5.64
N ASP A 2 8.27 -11.53 4.42
CA ASP A 2 8.32 -10.23 3.75
C ASP A 2 7.16 -10.15 2.74
N ASN A 3 6.74 -11.32 2.27
CA ASN A 3 5.55 -11.51 1.48
C ASN A 3 4.26 -11.08 2.23
N ASP A 4 4.13 -11.42 3.52
CA ASP A 4 2.95 -11.04 4.31
C ASP A 4 2.82 -9.51 4.46
N LEU A 5 3.95 -8.82 4.67
CA LEU A 5 4.01 -7.36 4.77
C LEU A 5 3.64 -6.67 3.45
N ARG A 6 4.12 -7.23 2.34
CA ARG A 6 3.76 -6.79 0.99
C ARG A 6 2.26 -6.95 0.73
N GLU A 7 1.70 -8.12 1.00
CA GLU A 7 0.26 -8.37 0.81
C GLU A 7 -0.60 -7.45 1.68
N GLU A 8 -0.16 -7.14 2.90
CA GLU A 8 -0.83 -6.17 3.77
C GLU A 8 -0.82 -4.76 3.17
N LYS A 9 0.33 -4.29 2.67
CA LYS A 9 0.42 -2.98 1.98
C LYS A 9 -0.51 -2.91 0.78
N ILE A 10 -0.53 -3.97 -0.04
CA ILE A 10 -1.40 -4.06 -1.23
C ILE A 10 -2.86 -3.95 -0.80
N ARG A 11 -3.25 -4.68 0.24
CA ARG A 11 -4.62 -4.67 0.76
C ARG A 11 -5.05 -3.30 1.25
N VAL A 12 -4.21 -2.65 2.06
CA VAL A 12 -4.49 -1.31 2.58
C VAL A 12 -4.62 -0.32 1.42
N ARG A 13 -3.64 -0.32 0.51
CA ARG A 13 -3.59 0.58 -0.64
C ARG A 13 -4.79 0.40 -1.57
N ALA A 14 -5.17 -0.84 -1.87
CA ALA A 14 -6.32 -1.18 -2.69
C ALA A 14 -7.62 -0.68 -2.05
N TYR A 15 -7.77 -0.91 -0.75
CA TYR A 15 -8.95 -0.48 0.00
C TYR A 15 -9.05 1.04 0.07
N GLU A 16 -7.94 1.76 0.32
CA GLU A 16 -7.91 3.22 0.31
C GLU A 16 -8.28 3.81 -1.05
N LEU A 17 -7.73 3.26 -2.14
CA LEU A 17 -8.08 3.68 -3.51
C LEU A 17 -9.56 3.46 -3.80
N TRP A 18 -10.07 2.29 -3.43
CA TRP A 18 -11.47 1.91 -3.63
C TRP A 18 -12.43 2.78 -2.80
N GLU A 19 -12.13 3.04 -1.54
CA GLU A 19 -12.93 3.91 -0.66
C GLU A 19 -12.93 5.37 -1.18
N LYS A 20 -11.78 5.84 -1.67
CA LYS A 20 -11.62 7.20 -2.21
C LYS A 20 -12.40 7.42 -3.50
N ASP A 21 -12.58 6.38 -4.32
CA ASP A 21 -13.39 6.42 -5.55
C ASP A 21 -14.89 6.22 -5.28
N GLY A 22 -15.30 6.05 -4.02
CA GLY A 22 -16.71 5.90 -3.63
C GLY A 22 -17.19 4.44 -3.61
N SER A 23 -16.27 3.51 -3.39
CA SER A 23 -16.56 2.08 -3.25
C SER A 23 -17.38 1.48 -4.40
N PRO A 24 -16.95 1.64 -5.67
CA PRO A 24 -17.63 1.03 -6.80
C PRO A 24 -17.66 -0.49 -6.68
N GLU A 25 -18.86 -1.07 -6.59
CA GLU A 25 -19.06 -2.52 -6.61
C GLU A 25 -18.60 -3.10 -7.95
N GLY A 26 -17.76 -4.13 -7.90
CA GLY A 26 -17.21 -4.80 -9.07
C GLY A 26 -15.88 -4.26 -9.58
N ARG A 27 -15.37 -3.13 -9.07
CA ARG A 27 -14.03 -2.62 -9.42
C ARG A 27 -12.95 -2.87 -8.37
N ALA A 28 -13.32 -3.46 -7.23
CA ALA A 28 -12.38 -3.75 -6.15
C ALA A 28 -11.17 -4.59 -6.61
N ASP A 29 -11.37 -5.51 -7.56
CA ASP A 29 -10.30 -6.33 -8.15
C ASP A 29 -9.31 -5.49 -8.96
N GLU A 30 -9.81 -4.54 -9.76
CA GLU A 30 -9.00 -3.57 -10.52
C GLU A 30 -8.11 -2.73 -9.60
N TYR A 31 -8.65 -2.23 -8.48
CA TYR A 31 -7.88 -1.48 -7.49
C TYR A 31 -6.88 -2.37 -6.75
N TRP A 32 -7.22 -3.64 -6.52
CA TRP A 32 -6.31 -4.61 -5.93
C TRP A 32 -5.10 -4.88 -6.82
N GLU A 33 -5.32 -5.14 -8.10
CA GLU A 33 -4.25 -5.35 -9.07
C GLU A 33 -3.38 -4.09 -9.23
N GLN A 34 -4.00 -2.92 -9.28
CA GLN A 34 -3.28 -1.65 -9.38
C GLN A 34 -2.43 -1.35 -8.15
N ALA A 35 -2.95 -1.62 -6.94
CA ALA A 35 -2.20 -1.51 -5.70
C ALA A 35 -1.05 -2.53 -5.66
N ARG A 36 -1.29 -3.76 -6.12
CA ARG A 36 -0.27 -4.81 -6.22
C ARG A 36 0.91 -4.38 -7.08
N PHE A 37 0.64 -3.81 -8.25
CA PHE A 37 1.68 -3.33 -9.15
C PHE A 37 2.47 -2.18 -8.55
N GLN A 38 1.80 -1.20 -7.92
CA GLN A 38 2.45 -0.08 -7.25
C GLN A 38 3.39 -0.54 -6.13
N ILE A 39 2.96 -1.46 -5.27
CA ILE A 39 3.78 -1.96 -4.16
C ILE A 39 4.91 -2.87 -4.67
N ASP A 40 4.73 -3.56 -5.81
CA ASP A 40 5.79 -4.33 -6.46
C ASP A 40 6.92 -3.49 -7.02
N GLU A 41 6.58 -2.39 -7.68
CA GLU A 41 7.56 -1.39 -8.09
C GLU A 41 8.18 -0.69 -6.87
N GLU A 42 7.37 -0.24 -5.92
CA GLU A 42 7.85 0.51 -4.75
C GLU A 42 8.77 -0.33 -3.85
N GLU A 43 8.50 -1.62 -3.62
CA GLU A 43 9.42 -2.47 -2.85
C GLU A 43 10.70 -2.84 -3.60
N SER A 44 10.70 -2.79 -4.93
CA SER A 44 11.95 -2.92 -5.70
C SER A 44 12.83 -1.68 -5.54
N GLU A 45 12.24 -0.53 -5.20
CA GLU A 45 12.94 0.75 -4.98
C GLU A 45 13.14 1.09 -3.49
N ALA A 46 12.35 0.51 -2.58
CA ALA A 46 12.29 0.87 -1.16
C ALA A 46 13.28 0.10 -0.26
N ASP A 47 14.09 -0.82 -0.78
CA ASP A 47 15.19 -1.44 -0.01
C ASP A 47 16.28 -0.41 0.40
N ASP A 48 16.25 0.81 -0.13
CA ASP A 48 17.16 1.92 0.24
C ASP A 48 16.59 2.87 1.32
N ASN A 49 15.27 2.90 1.56
CA ASN A 49 14.64 3.95 2.37
C ASN A 49 13.93 3.41 3.61
N GLY A 50 14.70 2.76 4.48
CA GLY A 50 14.35 2.47 5.87
C GLY A 50 14.76 3.55 6.87
N ASP A 51 15.16 4.75 6.42
CA ASP A 51 15.56 5.87 7.29
C ASP A 51 14.50 7.00 7.36
N GLY A 52 13.58 6.82 8.31
CA GLY A 52 13.14 7.88 9.22
C GLY A 52 11.87 8.69 8.89
N PRO A 53 11.33 9.47 9.86
CA PRO A 53 11.67 9.55 11.29
C PRO A 53 10.52 9.04 12.19
N LYS A 54 10.88 8.44 13.32
CA LYS A 54 9.96 8.26 14.46
C LYS A 54 9.42 9.65 14.84
N GLY A 55 8.15 9.91 14.51
CA GLY A 55 7.43 11.10 14.91
C GLY A 55 7.51 11.28 16.42
N ARG A 56 8.41 12.16 16.85
CA ARG A 56 8.57 12.55 18.24
C ARG A 56 7.38 13.45 18.58
N LEU A 57 6.46 12.93 19.37
CA LEU A 57 5.32 13.66 19.96
C LEU A 57 5.82 14.92 20.71
N PRO A 58 5.20 16.10 20.54
CA PRO A 58 5.51 17.27 21.36
C PRO A 58 4.85 17.13 22.74
N GLY A 59 5.57 17.54 23.78
CA GLY A 59 5.09 17.69 25.17
C GLY A 59 5.31 19.11 25.66
#